data_AF-A0A7C5MPK0-F1
#
_entry.id   AF-A0A7C5MPK0-F1
#
_cell.length_a   1.000
_cell.length_b   1.000
_cell.length_c   1.000
_cell.angle_alpha   90.00
_cell.angle_beta   90.00
_cell.angle_gamma   90.00
#
_symmetry.space_group_name_H-M   'P 1'
#
loop_
_entity.id
_entity.type
_entity.pdbx_description
1 polymer ?
#
loop_
_entity_poly.entity_id
_entity_poly.type
_entity_poly.pdbx_seq_one_letter_code
_entity_poly.pdbx_strand_id
1 'polypeptide(L)'
;MTFQHVSIGNSFNGHGLSYIYLVLSRSFRILYVGQTNDRIGTIGRLRGHLSVGGTFRKHFEEAIGEPLESVLDLELISFPLGRDPIFISEESAYREGVEFLVRKFLMQKLATRDTFFRFVGRVHPSSTSRLSHIISIAKSISETGTSAICKI
;
A
#
# COMPACT_ATOMS: atom_id res chain seq x y z
N MET A 1 12.95 23.40 14.39
CA MET A 1 12.30 22.08 14.17
C MET A 1 11.07 22.30 13.33
N THR A 2 11.14 21.97 12.05
CA THR A 2 9.98 21.93 11.16
C THR A 2 9.36 20.56 11.33
N PHE A 3 8.18 20.48 11.95
CA PHE A 3 7.42 19.24 12.01
C PHE A 3 6.94 18.90 10.59
N GLN A 4 7.40 17.78 10.03
CA GLN A 4 6.90 17.29 8.75
C GLN A 4 5.56 16.56 8.93
N HIS A 5 4.74 16.64 7.88
CA HIS A 5 3.30 16.45 7.89
C HIS A 5 2.90 14.97 7.87
N VAL A 6 2.16 14.49 8.87
CA VAL A 6 1.46 13.19 8.81
C VAL A 6 0.12 13.42 8.10
N SER A 7 -0.07 12.81 6.91
CA SER A 7 -1.32 12.94 6.14
C SER A 7 -2.08 11.63 6.09
N ILE A 8 -3.37 11.66 6.44
CA ILE A 8 -4.31 10.55 6.23
C ILE A 8 -5.36 11.00 5.20
N GLY A 9 -5.28 10.49 3.97
CA GLY A 9 -6.26 10.77 2.91
C GLY A 9 -7.26 9.62 2.71
N ASN A 10 -8.55 9.91 2.50
CA ASN A 10 -9.60 8.96 2.06
C ASN A 10 -9.76 7.66 2.86
N SER A 11 -9.48 7.65 4.17
CA SER A 11 -9.28 6.38 4.91
C SER A 11 -10.23 6.18 6.10
N PHE A 12 -11.57 6.24 5.98
CA PHE A 12 -12.40 6.16 7.21
C PHE A 12 -13.74 5.40 7.13
N ASN A 13 -14.04 4.65 6.07
CA ASN A 13 -15.21 3.75 6.09
C ASN A 13 -14.93 2.40 5.43
N GLY A 14 -14.65 1.36 6.23
CA GLY A 14 -14.47 -0.01 5.73
C GLY A 14 -15.78 -0.77 5.50
N HIS A 15 -16.94 -0.21 5.86
CA HIS A 15 -18.21 -0.93 5.72
C HIS A 15 -18.57 -1.18 4.26
N GLY A 16 -18.44 -2.45 3.84
CA GLY A 16 -18.79 -2.89 2.49
C GLY A 16 -17.83 -2.37 1.42
N LEU A 17 -16.59 -2.05 1.79
CA LEU A 17 -15.54 -1.61 0.87
C LEU A 17 -14.26 -2.38 1.14
N SER A 18 -13.44 -2.49 0.11
CA SER A 18 -12.06 -2.95 0.23
C SER A 18 -11.12 -2.02 -0.51
N TYR A 19 -9.85 -2.13 -0.14
CA TYR A 19 -8.84 -1.16 -0.50
C TYR A 19 -7.54 -1.85 -0.87
N ILE A 20 -6.85 -1.27 -1.83
CA ILE A 20 -5.39 -1.31 -1.88
C ILE A 20 -4.88 -0.07 -1.19
N TYR A 21 -3.82 -0.18 -0.41
CA TYR A 21 -3.19 0.97 0.21
C TYR A 21 -1.68 0.93 0.08
N LEU A 22 -1.10 2.12 0.16
CA LEU A 22 0.32 2.37 0.19
C LEU A 22 0.67 2.95 1.55
N VAL A 23 1.72 2.43 2.18
CA VAL A 23 2.37 3.07 3.31
C VAL A 23 3.76 3.47 2.85
N LEU A 24 4.11 4.74 2.94
CA LEU A 24 5.43 5.21 2.51
C LEU A 24 6.03 6.20 3.50
N SER A 25 7.35 6.29 3.45
CA SER A 25 8.10 7.42 3.99
C SER A 25 9.10 7.85 2.92
N ARG A 26 9.18 9.15 2.68
CA ARG A 26 10.01 9.76 1.64
C ARG A 26 11.44 9.93 2.14
N SER A 27 11.59 10.32 3.40
CA SER A 27 12.87 10.44 4.08
C SER A 27 13.64 9.11 4.08
N PHE A 28 12.96 8.01 4.38
CA PHE A 28 13.54 6.65 4.35
C PHE A 28 13.44 5.96 2.99
N ARG A 29 12.77 6.57 2.00
CA ARG A 29 12.53 6.01 0.67
C ARG A 29 11.96 4.59 0.72
N ILE A 30 10.99 4.35 1.60
CA ILE A 30 10.32 3.05 1.76
C ILE A 30 8.92 3.10 1.16
N LEU A 31 8.48 1.96 0.63
CA LEU A 31 7.13 1.80 0.13
C LEU A 31 6.60 0.41 0.47
N TYR A 32 5.42 0.35 1.05
CA TYR A 32 4.68 -0.87 1.32
C TYR A 32 3.36 -0.81 0.54
N VAL A 33 2.99 -1.93 -0.06
CA VAL A 33 1.70 -2.11 -0.71
C VAL A 33 0.97 -3.19 0.06
N GLY A 34 -0.29 -2.95 0.40
CA GLY A 34 -1.13 -3.93 1.06
C GLY A 34 -2.59 -3.82 0.64
N GLN A 35 -3.40 -4.77 1.10
CA GLN A 35 -4.84 -4.79 0.89
C GLN A 35 -5.62 -4.97 2.18
N THR A 36 -6.88 -4.55 2.19
CA THR A 36 -7.80 -4.83 3.29
C THR A 36 -9.25 -4.76 2.85
N ASN A 37 -10.11 -5.58 3.47
CA ASN A 37 -11.57 -5.43 3.50
C ASN A 37 -12.07 -5.31 4.97
N ASP A 38 -11.19 -4.93 5.88
CA ASP A 38 -11.52 -4.78 7.30
C ASP A 38 -12.57 -3.68 7.49
N ARG A 39 -13.47 -3.85 8.46
CA ARG A 39 -14.53 -2.88 8.79
C ARG A 39 -13.96 -1.54 9.25
N ILE A 40 -12.79 -1.56 9.90
CA ILE A 40 -12.04 -0.37 10.34
C ILE A 40 -11.20 0.19 9.17
N GLY A 41 -11.20 -0.48 8.01
CA GLY A 41 -10.55 -0.05 6.79
C GLY A 41 -9.03 0.01 6.90
N THR A 42 -8.43 0.89 6.10
CA THR A 42 -6.97 1.01 5.97
C THR A 42 -6.29 1.55 7.22
N ILE A 43 -6.99 2.29 8.09
CA ILE A 43 -6.45 2.77 9.37
C ILE A 43 -6.34 1.65 10.39
N GLY A 44 -7.38 0.83 10.53
CA GLY A 44 -7.31 -0.34 11.40
C GLY A 44 -6.19 -1.27 10.97
N ARG A 45 -6.04 -1.45 9.65
CA ARG A 45 -4.95 -2.25 9.10
C ARG A 45 -3.58 -1.62 9.32
N LEU A 46 -3.44 -0.31 9.11
CA LEU A 46 -2.21 0.42 9.40
C LEU A 46 -1.81 0.26 10.87
N ARG A 47 -2.76 0.42 11.82
CA ARG A 47 -2.49 0.21 13.25
C ARG A 47 -1.86 -1.15 13.53
N GLY A 48 -2.37 -2.22 12.92
CA GLY A 48 -1.80 -3.57 13.06
C GLY A 48 -0.43 -3.74 12.40
N HIS A 49 -0.12 -2.96 11.37
CA HIS A 49 1.19 -2.95 10.72
C HIS A 49 2.26 -2.21 11.53
N LEU A 50 1.86 -1.19 12.31
CA LEU A 50 2.76 -0.38 13.15
C LEU A 50 2.91 -0.91 14.58
N SER A 51 2.06 -1.84 15.02
CA SER A 51 2.14 -2.43 16.36
C SER A 51 3.40 -3.27 16.57
N VAL A 52 3.68 -3.62 17.83
CA VAL A 52 4.74 -4.59 18.16
C VAL A 52 4.47 -5.90 17.42
N GLY A 53 5.45 -6.39 16.65
CA GLY A 53 5.31 -7.58 15.80
C GLY A 53 4.54 -7.36 14.49
N GLY A 54 4.09 -6.13 14.21
CA GLY A 54 3.44 -5.77 12.96
C GLY A 54 4.37 -5.98 11.76
N THR A 55 3.83 -6.47 10.64
CA THR A 55 4.67 -6.88 9.51
C THR A 55 5.39 -5.72 8.82
N PHE A 56 4.78 -4.53 8.75
CA PHE A 56 5.45 -3.35 8.21
C PHE A 56 6.58 -2.92 9.13
N ARG A 57 6.33 -2.79 10.43
CA ARG A 57 7.35 -2.48 11.43
C ARG A 57 8.54 -3.43 11.30
N LYS A 58 8.27 -4.73 11.33
CA LYS A 58 9.31 -5.76 11.20
C LYS A 58 10.14 -5.58 9.93
N HIS A 59 9.49 -5.45 8.77
CA HIS A 59 10.22 -5.30 7.51
C HIS A 59 10.92 -3.95 7.36
N PHE A 60 10.39 -2.88 7.96
CA PHE A 60 11.06 -1.58 7.99
C PHE A 60 12.34 -1.67 8.83
N GLU A 61 12.23 -2.13 10.07
CA GLU A 61 13.34 -2.24 11.01
C GLU A 61 14.42 -3.19 10.48
N GLU A 62 14.04 -4.33 9.88
CA GLU A 62 14.97 -5.25 9.20
C GLU A 62 15.69 -4.61 8.00
N ALA A 63 14.98 -3.78 7.23
CA ALA A 63 15.54 -3.19 6.01
C ALA A 63 16.41 -1.96 6.32
N ILE A 64 15.99 -1.12 7.25
CA ILE A 64 16.60 0.19 7.52
C ILE A 64 17.58 0.12 8.69
N GLY A 65 17.37 -0.76 9.66
CA GLY A 65 18.18 -0.85 10.87
C GLY A 65 17.86 0.24 11.91
N GLU A 66 16.74 0.93 11.76
CA GLU A 66 16.25 1.96 12.68
C GLU A 66 14.85 1.60 13.21
N PRO A 67 14.50 2.04 14.44
CA PRO A 67 13.15 1.87 14.96
C PRO A 67 12.15 2.67 14.13
N LEU A 68 10.94 2.14 13.93
CA LEU A 68 9.88 2.83 13.18
C LEU A 68 9.55 4.22 13.75
N GLU A 69 9.79 4.44 15.05
CA GLU A 69 9.63 5.72 15.74
C GLU A 69 10.52 6.84 15.17
N SER A 70 11.59 6.54 14.41
CA SER A 70 12.40 7.55 13.72
C SER A 70 11.72 8.13 12.47
N VAL A 71 10.63 7.50 12.00
CA VAL A 71 9.89 7.94 10.81
C VAL A 71 8.92 9.07 11.17
N LEU A 72 9.20 10.28 10.66
CA LEU A 72 8.39 11.48 10.90
C LEU A 72 7.43 11.83 9.75
N ASP A 73 7.53 11.15 8.61
CA ASP A 73 6.83 11.45 7.36
C ASP A 73 6.05 10.24 6.81
N LEU A 74 5.48 9.44 7.70
CA LEU A 74 4.70 8.28 7.30
C LEU A 74 3.37 8.72 6.65
N GLU A 75 3.14 8.31 5.41
CA GLU A 75 1.92 8.58 4.64
C GLU A 75 1.13 7.29 4.40
N LEU A 76 -0.20 7.35 4.55
CA LEU A 76 -1.14 6.30 4.13
C LEU A 76 -1.98 6.81 2.96
N ILE A 77 -1.89 6.12 1.83
CA ILE A 77 -2.67 6.42 0.62
C ILE A 77 -3.54 5.21 0.30
N SER A 78 -4.86 5.41 0.22
CA SER A 78 -5.83 4.32 0.04
C SER A 78 -6.59 4.46 -1.29
N PHE A 79 -6.81 3.34 -1.97
CA PHE A 79 -7.50 3.22 -3.25
C PHE A 79 -8.67 2.22 -3.11
N PRO A 80 -9.93 2.66 -3.21
CA PRO A 80 -11.06 1.75 -3.11
C PRO A 80 -11.12 0.81 -4.33
N LEU A 81 -11.37 -0.48 -4.09
CA LEU A 81 -11.61 -1.48 -5.13
C LEU A 81 -13.09 -1.55 -5.55
N GLY A 82 -13.96 -0.77 -4.89
CA GLY A 82 -15.40 -0.77 -5.12
C GLY A 82 -16.14 -1.74 -4.19
N ARG A 83 -17.37 -2.09 -4.59
CA ARG A 83 -18.29 -2.95 -3.81
C ARG A 83 -18.56 -4.30 -4.46
N ASP A 84 -17.77 -4.66 -5.47
CA ASP A 84 -17.91 -5.97 -6.13
C ASP A 84 -17.69 -7.09 -5.09
N PRO A 85 -18.59 -8.08 -5.00
CA PRO A 85 -18.45 -9.23 -4.09
C PRO A 85 -17.07 -9.88 -4.10
N ILE A 86 -16.38 -9.94 -5.25
CA ILE A 86 -15.05 -10.55 -5.36
C ILE A 86 -13.98 -9.83 -4.53
N PHE A 87 -14.20 -8.55 -4.20
CA PHE A 87 -13.28 -7.73 -3.42
C PHE A 87 -13.71 -7.52 -1.97
N ILE A 88 -14.98 -7.75 -1.62
CA ILE A 88 -15.47 -7.54 -0.24
C ILE A 88 -15.67 -8.84 0.53
N SER A 89 -15.67 -9.99 -0.14
CA SER A 89 -15.68 -11.32 0.47
C SER A 89 -14.47 -11.56 1.37
N GLU A 90 -14.56 -12.53 2.27
CA GLU A 90 -13.44 -12.99 3.09
C GLU A 90 -12.27 -13.45 2.21
N GLU A 91 -12.57 -14.18 1.12
CA GLU A 91 -11.61 -14.59 0.10
C GLU A 91 -10.76 -13.40 -0.40
N SER A 92 -9.44 -13.53 -0.26
CA SER A 92 -8.47 -12.47 -0.56
C SER A 92 -7.84 -12.59 -1.94
N ALA A 93 -8.03 -13.70 -2.66
CA ALA A 93 -7.30 -14.01 -3.89
C ALA A 93 -7.36 -12.89 -4.95
N TYR A 94 -8.52 -12.25 -5.14
CA TYR A 94 -8.65 -11.11 -6.08
C TYR A 94 -7.91 -9.87 -5.57
N ARG A 95 -8.00 -9.55 -4.27
CA ARG A 95 -7.30 -8.43 -3.65
C ARG A 95 -5.78 -8.62 -3.70
N GLU A 96 -5.31 -9.83 -3.40
CA GLU A 96 -3.88 -10.20 -3.51
C GLU A 96 -3.37 -10.09 -4.96
N GLY A 97 -4.20 -10.50 -5.93
CA GLY A 97 -3.88 -10.32 -7.35
C GLY A 97 -3.70 -8.85 -7.73
N VAL A 98 -4.58 -7.96 -7.24
CA VAL A 98 -4.42 -6.52 -7.44
C VAL A 98 -3.18 -6.00 -6.71
N GLU A 99 -2.98 -6.35 -5.44
CA GLU A 99 -1.82 -5.94 -4.62
C GLU A 99 -0.49 -6.28 -5.31
N PHE A 100 -0.37 -7.51 -5.80
CA PHE A 100 0.82 -7.98 -6.52
C PHE A 100 1.09 -7.15 -7.78
N LEU A 101 0.07 -6.92 -8.59
CA LEU A 101 0.22 -6.15 -9.83
C LEU A 101 0.50 -4.68 -9.55
N VAL A 102 -0.14 -4.08 -8.55
CA VAL A 102 0.10 -2.69 -8.15
C VAL A 102 1.55 -2.52 -7.73
N ARG A 103 2.08 -3.43 -6.90
CA ARG A 103 3.50 -3.43 -6.52
C ARG A 103 4.40 -3.52 -7.75
N LYS A 104 4.14 -4.49 -8.64
CA LYS A 104 4.92 -4.70 -9.87
C LYS A 104 4.93 -3.45 -10.77
N PHE A 105 3.78 -2.86 -11.03
CA PHE A 105 3.66 -1.69 -11.91
C PHE A 105 4.25 -0.42 -11.26
N LEU A 106 4.10 -0.24 -9.95
CA LEU A 106 4.77 0.85 -9.23
C LEU A 106 6.29 0.72 -9.31
N MET A 107 6.84 -0.47 -9.09
CA MET A 107 8.29 -0.71 -9.23
C MET A 107 8.78 -0.32 -10.62
N GLN A 108 8.06 -0.72 -11.68
CA GLN A 108 8.42 -0.39 -13.06
C GLN A 108 8.35 1.13 -13.31
N LYS A 109 7.29 1.81 -12.87
CA LYS A 109 7.09 3.25 -13.09
C LYS A 109 8.09 4.12 -12.30
N LEU A 110 8.44 3.71 -11.09
CA LEU A 110 9.40 4.44 -10.26
C LEU A 110 10.83 4.28 -10.80
N ALA A 111 11.17 3.10 -11.31
CA ALA A 111 12.45 2.84 -11.97
C ALA A 111 12.67 3.73 -13.20
N THR A 112 11.62 4.08 -13.96
CA THR A 112 11.75 4.99 -15.13
C THR A 112 11.85 6.46 -14.76
N ARG A 113 11.67 6.83 -13.48
CA ARG A 113 11.65 8.22 -13.00
C ARG A 113 12.86 8.58 -12.13
N ASP A 114 13.89 7.73 -12.12
CA ASP A 114 15.06 7.86 -11.25
C ASP A 114 14.72 8.05 -9.76
N THR A 115 13.53 7.60 -9.36
CA THR A 115 13.02 7.72 -7.99
C THR A 115 13.14 6.34 -7.34
N PHE A 116 14.12 6.17 -6.46
CA PHE A 116 14.33 4.89 -5.79
C PHE A 116 13.50 4.79 -4.51
N PHE A 117 12.57 3.85 -4.48
CA PHE A 117 11.89 3.40 -3.26
C PHE A 117 12.20 1.92 -3.02
N ARG A 118 12.59 1.59 -1.78
CA ARG A 118 12.70 0.22 -1.32
C ARG A 118 11.31 -0.31 -0.97
N PHE A 119 10.88 -1.33 -1.71
CA PHE A 119 9.61 -1.99 -1.41
C PHE A 119 9.78 -2.98 -0.26
N VAL A 120 9.11 -2.74 0.86
CA VAL A 120 9.09 -3.64 2.02
C VAL A 120 7.90 -4.61 1.95
N GLY A 121 8.01 -5.78 2.60
CA GLY A 121 7.02 -6.87 2.49
C GLY A 121 7.17 -7.72 1.22
N ARG A 122 6.50 -8.87 1.20
CA ARG A 122 6.47 -9.81 0.06
C ARG A 122 5.04 -10.01 -0.39
N VAL A 123 4.84 -10.02 -1.70
CA VAL A 123 3.55 -10.33 -2.34
C VAL A 123 3.83 -11.35 -3.43
N HIS A 124 3.01 -12.40 -3.48
CA HIS A 124 3.19 -13.50 -4.42
C HIS A 124 2.24 -13.35 -5.62
N PRO A 125 2.67 -13.75 -6.82
CA PRO A 125 1.77 -13.83 -7.97
C PRO A 125 0.69 -14.88 -7.71
N SER A 126 -0.52 -14.59 -8.16
CA SER A 126 -1.68 -15.48 -8.09
C SER A 126 -2.27 -15.73 -9.49
N SER A 127 -3.14 -16.73 -9.63
CA SER A 127 -3.88 -16.93 -10.88
C SER A 127 -4.76 -15.72 -11.24
N THR A 128 -5.33 -15.06 -10.23
CA THR A 128 -6.16 -13.85 -10.38
C THR A 128 -5.38 -12.67 -10.97
N SER A 129 -4.05 -12.61 -10.79
CA SER A 129 -3.20 -11.56 -11.38
C SER A 129 -3.08 -11.64 -12.91
N ARG A 130 -3.66 -12.66 -13.56
CA ARG A 130 -3.71 -12.81 -15.02
C ARG A 130 -5.03 -12.32 -15.63
N LEU A 131 -6.03 -11.99 -14.81
CA LEU A 131 -7.34 -11.55 -15.27
C LEU A 131 -7.27 -10.11 -15.80
N SER A 132 -7.81 -9.87 -16.99
CA SER A 132 -7.74 -8.58 -17.69
C SER A 132 -8.33 -7.42 -16.87
N HIS A 133 -9.46 -7.64 -16.21
CA HIS A 133 -10.08 -6.63 -15.34
C HIS A 133 -9.22 -6.30 -14.11
N ILE A 134 -8.58 -7.30 -13.49
CA ILE A 134 -7.64 -7.10 -12.37
C ILE A 134 -6.41 -6.32 -12.82
N ILE A 135 -5.87 -6.63 -13.99
CA ILE A 135 -4.76 -5.87 -14.60
C ILE A 135 -5.16 -4.41 -14.85
N SER A 136 -6.37 -4.16 -15.36
CA SER A 136 -6.88 -2.81 -15.61
C SER A 136 -6.98 -2.00 -14.32
N ILE A 137 -7.58 -2.58 -13.28
CA ILE A 137 -7.70 -1.96 -11.95
C ILE A 137 -6.31 -1.64 -11.38
N ALA A 138 -5.39 -2.60 -11.41
CA ALA A 138 -4.03 -2.40 -10.89
C ALA A 138 -3.27 -1.31 -11.65
N LYS A 139 -3.40 -1.23 -12.98
CA LYS A 139 -2.79 -0.15 -13.78
C LYS A 139 -3.32 1.23 -13.38
N SER A 140 -4.63 1.37 -13.20
CA SER A 140 -5.27 2.62 -12.77
C SER A 140 -4.78 3.07 -11.39
N ILE A 141 -4.73 2.14 -10.43
CA ILE A 141 -4.20 2.39 -9.09
C ILE A 141 -2.73 2.80 -9.15
N SER A 142 -1.90 2.08 -9.91
CA SER A 142 -0.48 2.40 -10.03
C SER A 142 -0.21 3.74 -10.70
N GLU A 143 -1.03 4.17 -11.67
CA GLU A 143 -0.90 5.51 -12.27
C GLU A 143 -1.14 6.62 -11.22
N THR A 144 -2.24 6.49 -10.49
CA THR A 144 -2.61 7.45 -9.43
C THR A 144 -1.59 7.40 -8.28
N GLY A 145 -1.16 6.20 -7.89
CA GLY A 145 -0.16 5.96 -6.85
C GLY A 145 1.20 6.54 -7.21
N THR A 146 1.70 6.33 -8.43
CA THR A 146 2.95 6.96 -8.88
C THR A 146 2.84 8.48 -8.83
N SER A 147 1.71 9.05 -9.26
CA SER A 147 1.51 10.51 -9.19
C SER A 147 1.55 11.02 -7.76
N ALA A 148 0.97 10.30 -6.79
CA ALA A 148 1.01 10.67 -5.37
C ALA A 148 2.40 10.49 -4.75
N ILE A 149 3.13 9.43 -5.11
CA ILE A 149 4.50 9.18 -4.66
C ILE A 149 5.46 10.24 -5.24
N CYS A 150 5.24 10.75 -6.44
CA CYS A 150 6.12 11.72 -7.08
C CYS A 150 5.74 13.19 -6.83
N LYS A 151 4.78 13.51 -5.94
CA LYS A 151 4.50 14.92 -5.60
C LYS A 151 5.74 15.55 -4.95
N ILE A 152 6.26 16.59 -5.60
CA ILE A 152 7.38 17.46 -5.18
C ILE A 152 6.79 18.61 -4.36
#